data_AF-A0A9D4KBB7-F1
#
_entry.id   AF-A0A9D4KBB7-F1
#
_cell.length_a   1.000
_cell.length_b   1.000
_cell.length_c   1.000
_cell.angle_alpha   90.00
_cell.angle_beta   90.00
_cell.angle_gamma   90.00
#
_symmetry.space_group_name_H-M   'P 1'
#
loop_
_entity.id
_entity.type
_entity.pdbx_description
1 polymer ?
#
loop_
_entity_poly.entity_id
_entity_poly.type
_entity_poly.pdbx_seq_one_letter_code
_entity_poly.pdbx_strand_id
1 'polypeptide(L)' 'MGRTGLRGKGILWRWGPNHMIKAVVTRWRRKCGPNPGTEFLYVEGKRVLEFITVHKDSFNDTSFTLPGVQF' A
#
# COMPACT_ATOMS: atom_id res chain seq x y z
N MET A 1 -10.21 15.15 -15.87
CA MET A 1 -11.24 14.08 -15.90
C MET A 1 -12.30 14.45 -16.94
N GLY A 2 -12.74 13.51 -17.78
CA GLY A 2 -13.64 13.74 -18.94
C GLY A 2 -14.52 12.52 -19.25
N ARG A 3 -15.08 12.41 -20.46
CA ARG A 3 -15.98 11.31 -20.85
C ARG A 3 -15.23 9.96 -20.83
N THR A 4 -15.81 8.95 -20.18
CA THR A 4 -15.26 7.58 -20.10
C THR A 4 -15.82 6.63 -21.17
N GLY A 5 -16.79 7.07 -21.97
CA GLY A 5 -17.45 6.24 -22.99
C GLY A 5 -18.53 5.29 -22.45
N LEU A 6 -18.71 5.23 -21.12
CA LEU A 6 -19.74 4.44 -20.45
C LEU A 6 -20.76 5.35 -19.78
N ARG A 7 -22.04 5.00 -19.90
CA ARG A 7 -23.14 5.62 -19.15
C ARG A 7 -23.46 4.75 -17.94
N GLY A 8 -24.01 5.34 -16.89
CA GLY A 8 -24.32 4.58 -15.68
C GLY A 8 -23.24 4.67 -14.61
N LYS A 9 -23.52 4.05 -13.46
CA LYS A 9 -22.60 3.96 -12.32
C LYS A 9 -21.61 2.79 -12.42
N GLY A 10 -21.94 1.77 -13.24
CA GLY A 10 -21.18 0.52 -13.29
C GLY A 10 -21.18 -0.17 -11.92
N ILE A 11 -20.02 -0.69 -11.50
CA ILE A 11 -19.83 -1.36 -10.21
C ILE A 11 -19.65 -0.40 -9.02
N LEU A 12 -19.59 0.91 -9.27
CA LEU A 12 -19.37 1.90 -8.21
C LEU A 12 -20.56 1.91 -7.24
N TRP A 13 -20.31 2.25 -5.98
CA TRP A 13 -21.35 2.21 -4.95
C TRP A 13 -22.20 3.50 -4.97
N ARG A 14 -21.57 4.67 -5.16
CA ARG A 14 -22.22 5.99 -5.24
C ARG A 14 -22.05 6.64 -6.61
N TRP A 15 -22.97 7.53 -6.96
CA TRP A 15 -22.81 8.46 -8.08
C TRP A 15 -21.86 9.59 -7.68
N GLY A 16 -20.96 9.98 -8.58
CA GLY A 16 -19.91 10.95 -8.27
C GLY A 16 -18.73 10.30 -7.51
N PRO A 17 -18.09 11.01 -6.56
CA PRO A 17 -16.94 10.50 -5.83
C PRO A 17 -17.25 9.21 -5.03
N ASN A 18 -16.33 8.26 -5.08
CA ASN A 18 -16.33 7.05 -4.25
C ASN A 18 -15.08 7.09 -3.37
N HIS A 19 -15.26 7.31 -2.06
CA HIS A 19 -14.15 7.59 -1.15
C HIS A 19 -13.47 6.30 -0.68
N MET A 20 -12.15 6.35 -0.59
CA MET A 20 -11.31 5.25 -0.11
C MET A 20 -10.21 5.81 0.78
N ILE A 21 -9.93 5.12 1.88
CA ILE A 21 -8.81 5.43 2.77
C ILE A 21 -7.80 4.29 2.70
N LYS A 22 -6.54 4.62 2.44
CA LYS A 22 -5.40 3.70 2.51
C LYS A 22 -4.53 4.06 3.71
N ALA A 23 -4.18 3.07 4.51
CA ALA A 23 -3.25 3.21 5.61
C ALA A 23 -1.85 2.81 5.15
N VAL A 24 -0.88 3.70 5.36
CA VAL A 24 0.54 3.42 5.12
C VAL A 24 1.25 3.42 6.47
N VAL A 25 1.38 2.24 7.07
CA VAL A 25 2.08 2.07 8.34
C VAL A 25 3.55 1.83 8.03
N THR A 26 4.42 2.69 8.57
CA THR A 26 5.86 2.66 8.26
C THR A 26 6.69 2.51 9.52
N ARG A 27 7.88 1.91 9.37
CA ARG A 27 8.93 1.87 10.39
C ARG A 27 10.31 1.89 9.74
N TRP A 28 11.32 2.36 10.46
CA TRP A 28 12.70 2.26 9.97
C TRP A 28 13.22 0.82 10.10
N ARG A 29 13.85 0.32 9.03
CA ARG A 29 14.51 -0.99 9.04
C ARG A 29 15.72 -0.95 9.96
N ARG A 30 15.81 -1.94 10.85
CA ARG A 30 16.97 -2.14 11.73
C ARG A 30 17.95 -3.12 11.09
N LYS A 31 19.25 -2.98 11.38
CA LYS A 31 20.26 -3.96 10.94
C LYS A 31 20.05 -5.29 11.67
N CYS A 32 20.11 -6.41 10.95
CA CYS A 32 20.18 -7.74 11.56
C CYS A 32 21.64 -8.10 11.82
N GLY A 33 21.98 -8.45 13.06
CA GLY A 33 23.32 -8.84 13.48
C GLY A 33 23.34 -9.35 14.94
N PRO A 34 24.49 -9.78 15.46
CA PRO A 34 24.62 -10.35 16.81
C PRO A 34 24.24 -9.36 17.94
N ASN A 35 24.23 -8.06 17.66
CA ASN A 35 23.64 -7.01 18.51
C ASN A 35 22.36 -6.46 17.85
N PRO A 36 21.23 -7.18 17.95
CA PRO A 36 19.98 -6.73 17.34
C PRO A 36 19.40 -5.59 18.17
N GLY A 37 19.50 -4.33 17.73
CA GLY A 37 18.67 -3.32 18.37
C GLY A 37 18.90 -1.86 18.03
N THR A 38 20.14 -1.43 17.87
CA THR A 38 20.43 0.02 18.05
C THR A 38 20.58 0.79 16.74
N GLU A 39 20.99 0.13 15.66
CA GLU A 39 21.33 0.81 14.40
C GLU A 39 20.30 0.61 13.27
N PHE A 40 20.06 1.69 12.53
CA PHE A 40 19.25 1.69 11.31
C PHE A 40 20.04 1.17 10.10
N LEU A 41 19.34 0.55 9.15
CA LEU A 41 19.91 0.19 7.87
C LEU A 41 19.99 1.41 6.95
N TYR A 42 21.17 1.65 6.38
CA TYR A 42 21.39 2.67 5.37
C TYR A 42 21.69 2.03 4.02
N VAL A 43 21.07 2.55 2.96
CA VAL A 43 21.36 2.22 1.56
C VAL A 43 21.54 3.55 0.84
N GLU A 44 22.65 3.72 0.12
CA GLU A 44 22.98 4.97 -0.59
C GLU A 44 22.93 6.23 0.31
N GLY A 45 23.36 6.10 1.56
CA GLY A 45 23.34 7.21 2.54
C GLY A 45 21.96 7.58 3.09
N LYS A 46 20.89 6.86 2.72
CA LYS A 46 19.53 7.08 3.24
C LYS A 46 19.07 5.90 4.11
N ARG A 47 18.25 6.19 5.13
CA ARG A 47 17.64 5.15 5.97
C ARG A 47 16.61 4.36 5.17
N VAL A 48 16.61 3.04 5.32
CA VAL A 48 15.64 2.16 4.67
C VAL A 48 14.34 2.13 5.45
N LEU A 49 13.23 2.42 4.76
CA LEU A 49 11.88 2.36 5.33
C LEU A 49 11.22 1.03 4.99
N GLU A 50 10.58 0.41 5.97
CA GLU A 50 9.68 -0.72 5.79
C GLU A 50 8.25 -0.25 5.98
N PHE A 51 7.33 -0.87 5.24
CA PHE A 51 5.90 -0.62 5.41
C PHE A 51 5.11 -1.92 5.35
N ILE A 52 3.91 -1.89 5.89
CA ILE A 52 3.02 -3.06 5.92
C ILE A 52 2.27 -3.16 4.59
N THR A 53 2.37 -4.33 3.97
CA THR A 53 1.62 -4.71 2.77
C THR A 53 0.68 -5.86 3.06
N VAL A 54 -0.47 -5.88 2.39
CA VAL A 54 -1.34 -7.06 2.32
C VAL A 54 -1.00 -7.82 1.03
N HIS A 55 -0.64 -9.09 1.17
CA HIS A 55 -0.48 -9.99 0.03
C HIS A 55 -1.86 -10.52 -0.36
N LYS A 56 -2.28 -10.24 -1.59
CA LYS A 56 -3.49 -10.80 -2.17
C LYS A 56 -3.07 -11.90 -3.14
N ASP A 57 -3.32 -13.12 -2.72
CA ASP A 57 -3.20 -14.28 -3.61
C ASP A 57 -4.48 -14.41 -4.42
N SER A 58 -4.35 -14.47 -5.74
CA SER A 58 -5.46 -14.65 -6.67
C SER A 58 -5.01 -15.63 -7.73
N PHE A 59 -5.96 -16.39 -8.27
CA PHE A 59 -5.69 -17.55 -9.13
C PHE A 59 -4.69 -17.30 -10.27
N ASN A 60 -4.60 -16.07 -10.78
CA ASN A 60 -3.75 -15.74 -11.92
C ASN A 60 -2.73 -14.62 -11.64
N ASP A 61 -2.70 -14.05 -10.43
CA ASP A 61 -1.81 -12.93 -10.12
C ASP A 61 -1.54 -12.79 -8.61
N THR A 62 -0.27 -12.69 -8.24
CA THR A 62 0.17 -12.41 -6.87
C THR A 62 0.52 -10.94 -6.75
N SER A 63 -0.29 -10.19 -6.00
CA SER A 63 -0.13 -8.75 -5.88
C SER A 63 -0.02 -8.31 -4.42
N PHE A 64 0.80 -7.29 -4.19
CA PHE A 64 0.89 -6.60 -2.90
C PHE A 64 0.10 -5.30 -2.95
N THR A 65 -0.69 -5.03 -1.92
CA THR A 65 -1.49 -3.80 -1.83
C THR A 65 -1.41 -3.15 -0.45
N LEU A 66 -1.72 -1.86 -0.40
CA LEU A 66 -1.82 -1.14 0.86
C LEU A 66 -3.11 -1.53 1.59
N PRO A 67 -3.04 -1.74 2.92
CA PRO A 67 -4.22 -1.96 3.72
C PRO A 67 -5.12 -0.71 3.66
N GLY A 68 -6.44 -0.92 3.63
CA GLY A 68 -7.37 0.18 3.54
C GLY A 68 -8.81 -0.28 3.47
N VAL A 69 -9.70 0.70 3.51
CA VAL A 69 -11.16 0.52 3.49
C VAL A 69 -11.78 1.46 2.46
N GLN A 70 -12.86 0.99 1.84
CA GLN A 70 -13.66 1.76 0.90
C GLN A 70 -15.06 1.99 1.51
N PHE A 71 -15.60 3.19 1.32
CA PHE A 71 -16.89 3.64 1.85
C PHE A 71 -17.88 4.03 0.75
#